data_AF-A0AAV9KA59-F1
#
_entry.id   AF-A0AAV9KA59-F1
#
_cell.length_a   1.000
_cell.length_b   1.000
_cell.length_c   1.000
_cell.angle_alpha   90.00
_cell.angle_beta   90.00
_cell.angle_gamma   90.00
#
_symmetry.space_group_name_H-M   'P 1'
#
loop_
_entity.id
_entity.type
_entity.pdbx_description
1 polymer ?
#
loop_
_entity_poly.entity_id
_entity_poly.type
_entity_poly.pdbx_seq_one_letter_code
_entity_poly.pdbx_strand_id
1 'polypeptide(L)'
;MCVWNKAAKLKYLWDLSKKKDKLWIVWVHACYIKDRRPWEVQAKQAYWVVRKILQAGHWISEAGLQVTEVMEAETFTIKAMYKKRRGELSKVPWRRIICNKQGSPKWTFILYLAIQRRLYAKDRLDKWGINTDSICSLCKAEPETHQHLFFVCSVANVIWQKLLHWLSITRSSAGWNEEIEWATMHANRKTIQDEVYRMTLVADLYYIWQERNYRIFQQRERSIEEIIKQII
;
A
#
# COMPACT_ATOMS: atom_id res chain seq x y z
N MET A 1 -11.43 -12.08 5.62
CA MET A 1 -11.95 -11.61 4.31
C MET A 1 -11.80 -10.10 4.23
N CYS A 2 -11.17 -9.58 3.17
CA CYS A 2 -10.93 -8.13 2.99
C CYS A 2 -12.26 -7.34 3.03
N VAL A 3 -12.25 -6.15 3.66
CA VAL A 3 -13.42 -5.26 3.79
C VAL A 3 -14.05 -4.92 2.44
N TRP A 4 -13.22 -4.78 1.40
CA TRP A 4 -13.68 -4.57 0.02
C TRP A 4 -14.57 -5.71 -0.48
N ASN A 5 -14.15 -6.97 -0.26
CA ASN A 5 -14.92 -8.14 -0.69
C ASN A 5 -16.26 -8.24 0.03
N LYS A 6 -16.32 -7.81 1.30
CA LYS A 6 -17.59 -7.71 2.02
C LYS A 6 -18.51 -6.64 1.41
N ALA A 7 -17.98 -5.46 1.10
CA ALA A 7 -18.75 -4.39 0.45
C ALA A 7 -19.24 -4.79 -0.97
N ALA A 8 -18.42 -5.50 -1.74
CA ALA A 8 -18.81 -6.03 -3.06
C ALA A 8 -19.93 -7.08 -2.94
N LYS A 9 -19.89 -7.95 -1.93
CA LYS A 9 -20.99 -8.91 -1.67
C LYS A 9 -22.30 -8.23 -1.28
N LEU A 10 -22.23 -7.17 -0.48
CA LEU A 10 -23.40 -6.36 -0.14
C LEU A 10 -24.03 -5.71 -1.38
N LYS A 11 -23.23 -5.36 -2.40
CA LYS A 11 -23.74 -4.86 -3.69
C LYS A 11 -24.59 -5.89 -4.43
N TYR A 12 -24.21 -7.18 -4.37
CA TYR A 12 -25.01 -8.27 -4.95
C TYR A 12 -26.28 -8.52 -4.14
N LEU A 13 -26.21 -8.46 -2.81
CA LEU A 13 -27.38 -8.55 -1.96
C LEU A 13 -28.37 -7.42 -2.26
N TRP A 14 -27.88 -6.20 -2.44
CA TRP A 14 -28.71 -5.06 -2.85
C TRP A 14 -29.29 -5.23 -4.26
N ASP A 15 -28.53 -5.79 -5.22
CA ASP A 15 -29.08 -6.09 -6.57
C ASP A 15 -30.22 -7.12 -6.51
N LEU A 16 -30.14 -8.10 -5.60
CA LEU A 16 -31.24 -9.03 -5.33
C LEU A 16 -32.44 -8.29 -4.73
N SER A 17 -32.23 -7.39 -3.78
CA SER A 17 -33.30 -6.57 -3.16
C SER A 17 -34.02 -5.70 -4.19
N LYS A 18 -33.29 -5.18 -5.17
CA LYS A 18 -33.84 -4.35 -6.25
C LYS A 18 -34.37 -5.14 -7.45
N LYS A 19 -34.39 -6.48 -7.36
CA LYS A 19 -34.82 -7.38 -8.45
C LYS A 19 -34.27 -6.96 -9.81
N LYS A 20 -32.97 -6.61 -9.86
CA LYS A 20 -32.36 -6.13 -11.11
C LYS A 20 -32.52 -7.16 -12.22
N ASP A 21 -32.77 -6.67 -13.42
CA ASP A 21 -32.97 -7.50 -14.60
C ASP A 21 -31.67 -8.18 -15.03
N LYS A 22 -31.40 -9.34 -14.40
CA LYS A 22 -30.28 -10.23 -14.67
C LYS A 22 -30.75 -11.67 -14.45
N LEU A 23 -30.39 -12.56 -15.37
CA LEU A 23 -30.85 -13.96 -15.34
C LEU A 23 -30.61 -14.66 -13.98
N TRP A 24 -29.42 -14.51 -13.40
CA TRP A 24 -29.10 -15.13 -12.11
C TRP A 24 -29.92 -14.55 -10.94
N ILE A 25 -30.34 -13.28 -11.01
CA ILE A 25 -31.18 -12.64 -9.99
C ILE A 25 -32.60 -13.21 -10.08
N VAL A 26 -33.16 -13.27 -11.30
CA VAL A 26 -34.48 -13.87 -11.56
C VAL A 26 -34.50 -15.32 -11.07
N TRP A 27 -33.46 -16.10 -11.40
CA TRP A 27 -33.32 -17.48 -10.97
C TRP A 27 -33.23 -17.62 -9.44
N VAL A 28 -32.41 -16.80 -8.77
CA VAL A 28 -32.31 -16.83 -7.29
C VAL A 28 -33.65 -16.46 -6.63
N HIS A 29 -34.39 -15.52 -7.22
CA HIS A 29 -35.74 -15.17 -6.76
C HIS A 29 -36.73 -16.32 -6.89
N ALA A 30 -36.78 -16.96 -8.06
CA ALA A 30 -37.67 -18.09 -8.31
C ALA A 30 -37.36 -19.30 -7.41
N CYS A 31 -36.08 -19.64 -7.24
CA CYS A 31 -35.69 -20.85 -6.52
C CYS A 31 -35.64 -20.68 -4.99
N TYR A 32 -35.18 -19.54 -4.47
CA TYR A 32 -34.84 -19.41 -3.05
C TYR A 32 -35.58 -18.30 -2.31
N ILE A 33 -35.64 -17.09 -2.90
CA ILE A 33 -36.14 -15.91 -2.19
C ILE A 33 -37.67 -15.91 -2.15
N LYS A 34 -38.32 -16.13 -3.30
CA LYS A 34 -39.76 -16.00 -3.50
C LYS A 34 -40.24 -14.60 -3.08
N ASP A 35 -41.22 -14.49 -2.19
CA ASP A 35 -41.78 -13.21 -1.73
C ASP A 35 -41.14 -12.68 -0.43
N ARG A 36 -40.01 -13.25 -0.01
CA ARG A 36 -39.31 -12.83 1.21
C ARG A 36 -38.23 -11.79 0.92
N ARG A 37 -37.74 -11.12 1.96
CA ARG A 37 -36.57 -10.25 1.84
C ARG A 37 -35.30 -11.10 1.65
N PRO A 38 -34.41 -10.76 0.70
CA PRO A 38 -33.22 -11.56 0.41
C PRO A 38 -32.33 -11.87 1.63
N TRP A 39 -32.22 -10.94 2.58
CA TRP A 39 -31.37 -11.08 3.77
C TRP A 39 -32.01 -11.88 4.92
N GLU A 40 -33.28 -12.26 4.81
CA GLU A 40 -34.01 -13.08 5.78
C GLU A 40 -34.03 -14.56 5.37
N VAL A 41 -33.62 -14.88 4.15
CA VAL A 41 -33.72 -16.23 3.60
C VAL A 41 -32.52 -17.10 3.96
N GLN A 42 -32.81 -18.26 4.59
CA GLN A 42 -31.83 -19.33 4.77
C GLN A 42 -31.96 -20.41 3.68
N ALA A 43 -31.27 -20.21 2.56
CA ALA A 43 -31.27 -21.15 1.45
C ALA A 43 -30.23 -22.28 1.65
N LYS A 44 -30.53 -23.27 2.51
CA LYS A 44 -29.60 -24.38 2.84
C LYS A 44 -29.13 -25.16 1.60
N GLN A 45 -30.02 -25.36 0.64
CA GLN A 45 -29.78 -26.09 -0.62
C GLN A 45 -29.11 -25.25 -1.72
N ALA A 46 -28.94 -23.95 -1.52
CA ALA A 46 -28.30 -23.10 -2.52
C ALA A 46 -26.79 -23.32 -2.55
N TYR A 47 -26.19 -23.09 -3.73
CA TYR A 47 -24.74 -23.02 -3.88
C TYR A 47 -24.10 -22.06 -2.88
N TRP A 48 -22.88 -22.38 -2.47
CA TRP A 48 -22.15 -21.66 -1.42
C TRP A 48 -22.10 -20.15 -1.63
N VAL A 49 -21.91 -19.70 -2.88
CA VAL A 49 -21.83 -18.27 -3.22
C VAL A 49 -23.15 -17.54 -2.96
N VAL A 50 -24.28 -18.14 -3.34
CA VAL A 50 -25.63 -17.58 -3.13
C VAL A 50 -25.90 -17.48 -1.64
N ARG A 51 -25.60 -18.53 -0.88
CA ARG A 51 -25.72 -18.53 0.60
C ARG A 51 -24.94 -17.38 1.23
N LYS A 52 -23.70 -17.15 0.79
CA LYS A 52 -22.87 -16.06 1.31
C LYS A 52 -23.38 -14.67 0.93
N ILE A 53 -24.08 -14.53 -0.19
CA ILE A 53 -24.72 -13.26 -0.58
C ILE A 53 -25.96 -13.01 0.28
N LEU A 54 -26.86 -13.99 0.41
CA LEU A 54 -28.08 -13.84 1.23
C LEU A 54 -27.75 -13.56 2.70
N GLN A 55 -26.72 -14.21 3.23
CA GLN A 55 -26.26 -13.99 4.60
C GLN A 55 -25.48 -12.68 4.78
N ALA A 56 -25.16 -11.93 3.71
CA ALA A 56 -24.31 -10.75 3.83
C ALA A 56 -24.93 -9.61 4.66
N GLY A 57 -26.24 -9.62 4.94
CA GLY A 57 -26.93 -8.57 5.70
C GLY A 57 -26.30 -8.24 7.06
N HIS A 58 -25.82 -9.23 7.81
CA HIS A 58 -25.19 -9.02 9.14
C HIS A 58 -24.04 -8.00 9.11
N TRP A 59 -23.34 -7.90 7.99
CA TRP A 59 -22.26 -6.94 7.79
C TRP A 59 -22.67 -5.47 7.77
N ILE A 60 -23.94 -5.19 7.49
CA ILE A 60 -24.51 -3.84 7.57
C ILE A 60 -24.81 -3.52 9.03
N SER A 61 -25.40 -4.47 9.76
CA SER A 61 -25.63 -4.36 11.21
C SER A 61 -24.33 -4.16 11.99
N GLU A 62 -23.27 -4.90 11.66
CA GLU A 62 -21.92 -4.71 12.21
C GLU A 62 -21.36 -3.29 11.97
N ALA A 63 -21.82 -2.60 10.93
CA ALA A 63 -21.40 -1.24 10.61
C ALA A 63 -22.28 -0.16 11.28
N GLY A 64 -23.20 -0.56 12.17
CA GLY A 64 -24.13 0.33 12.86
C GLY A 64 -25.23 0.89 11.95
N LEU A 65 -25.58 0.18 10.88
CA LEU A 65 -26.60 0.58 9.92
C LEU A 65 -27.78 -0.39 9.93
N GLN A 66 -28.97 0.11 9.59
CA GLN A 66 -30.14 -0.73 9.39
C GLN A 66 -30.10 -1.42 8.01
N VAL A 67 -30.35 -2.73 8.00
CA VAL A 67 -30.28 -3.53 6.77
C VAL A 67 -31.36 -3.10 5.78
N THR A 68 -32.58 -2.87 6.28
CA THR A 68 -33.73 -2.43 5.49
C THR A 68 -33.45 -1.12 4.77
N GLU A 69 -33.03 -0.09 5.49
CA GLU A 69 -32.70 1.24 4.93
C GLU A 69 -31.68 1.14 3.78
N VAL A 70 -30.60 0.39 4.00
CA VAL A 70 -29.54 0.24 2.99
C VAL A 70 -30.02 -0.55 1.77
N MET A 71 -30.88 -1.56 1.97
CA MET A 71 -31.38 -2.41 0.88
C MET A 71 -32.50 -1.74 0.07
N GLU A 72 -33.27 -0.87 0.72
CA GLU A 72 -34.36 -0.11 0.10
C GLU A 72 -33.88 1.21 -0.51
N ALA A 73 -32.67 1.68 -0.19
CA ALA A 73 -32.05 2.85 -0.82
C ALA A 73 -32.03 2.77 -2.35
N GLU A 74 -32.29 3.89 -3.03
CA GLU A 74 -32.32 4.01 -4.49
C GLU A 74 -30.96 3.68 -5.13
N THR A 75 -29.87 4.02 -4.46
CA THR A 75 -28.51 3.77 -4.94
C THR A 75 -27.67 3.03 -3.91
N PHE A 76 -26.80 2.16 -4.41
CA PHE A 76 -25.78 1.50 -3.62
C PHE A 76 -24.45 1.54 -4.35
N THR A 77 -23.41 2.06 -3.69
CA THR A 77 -22.04 2.02 -4.20
C THR A 77 -21.13 1.19 -3.30
N ILE A 78 -20.32 0.32 -3.91
CA ILE A 78 -19.29 -0.44 -3.19
C ILE A 78 -18.36 0.51 -2.45
N LYS A 79 -18.01 1.65 -3.06
CA LYS A 79 -17.15 2.68 -2.49
C LYS A 79 -17.71 3.27 -1.19
N ALA A 80 -18.99 3.64 -1.14
CA ALA A 80 -19.60 4.20 0.06
C ALA A 80 -19.64 3.17 1.19
N MET A 81 -20.10 1.95 0.88
CA MET A 81 -20.15 0.87 1.87
C MET A 81 -18.76 0.49 2.39
N TYR A 82 -17.77 0.39 1.50
CA TYR A 82 -16.38 0.15 1.86
C TYR A 82 -15.86 1.24 2.81
N LYS A 83 -16.08 2.52 2.49
CA LYS A 83 -15.65 3.64 3.35
C LYS A 83 -16.30 3.58 4.72
N LYS A 84 -17.62 3.38 4.79
CA LYS A 84 -18.37 3.27 6.06
C LYS A 84 -17.82 2.14 6.93
N ARG A 85 -17.59 0.97 6.33
CA ARG A 85 -17.07 -0.21 7.03
C ARG A 85 -15.61 -0.14 7.41
N ARG A 86 -14.80 0.54 6.62
CA ARG A 86 -13.39 0.77 6.93
C ARG A 86 -13.24 1.73 8.12
N GLY A 87 -14.25 2.54 8.38
CA GLY A 87 -14.20 3.61 9.37
C GLY A 87 -13.33 4.78 8.90
N GLU A 88 -13.18 5.74 9.80
CA GLU A 88 -12.24 6.84 9.64
C GLU A 88 -10.84 6.36 9.99
N LEU A 89 -9.93 6.47 9.03
CA LEU A 89 -8.51 6.23 9.24
C LEU A 89 -7.80 7.56 9.10
N SER A 90 -6.84 7.81 9.99
CA SER A 90 -5.98 8.97 9.89
C SER A 90 -5.25 8.95 8.55
N LYS A 91 -5.16 10.12 7.91
CA LYS A 91 -4.37 10.28 6.71
C LYS A 91 -2.90 10.23 7.12
N VAL A 92 -2.17 9.27 6.58
CA VAL A 92 -0.73 9.19 6.78
C VAL A 92 -0.02 10.34 6.03
N PRO A 93 0.97 11.00 6.66
CA PRO A 93 1.65 12.17 6.10
C PRO A 93 2.33 11.86 4.75
N TRP A 94 3.02 10.72 4.69
CA TRP A 94 3.75 10.26 3.50
C TRP A 94 2.87 9.83 2.32
N ARG A 95 1.53 9.86 2.45
CA ARG A 95 0.61 9.42 1.38
C ARG A 95 0.92 10.08 0.04
N ARG A 96 1.26 11.37 0.05
CA ARG A 96 1.52 12.13 -1.19
C ARG A 96 2.85 11.78 -1.84
N ILE A 97 3.81 11.24 -1.09
CA ILE A 97 5.06 10.73 -1.65
C ILE A 97 4.77 9.46 -2.46
N ILE A 98 3.97 8.55 -1.89
CA ILE A 98 3.70 7.23 -2.48
C ILE A 98 2.64 7.28 -3.58
N CYS A 99 1.55 8.03 -3.38
CA CYS A 99 0.46 8.08 -4.34
C CYS A 99 0.72 9.06 -5.51
N ASN A 100 1.97 9.47 -5.73
CA ASN A 100 2.33 10.30 -6.87
C ASN A 100 2.32 9.47 -8.16
N LYS A 101 1.73 9.99 -9.24
CA LYS A 101 1.56 9.27 -10.52
C LYS A 101 2.83 9.23 -11.38
N GLN A 102 3.85 9.99 -11.00
CA GLN A 102 4.98 10.34 -11.86
C GLN A 102 6.23 9.48 -11.62
N GLY A 103 6.30 8.80 -10.47
CA GLY A 103 7.39 7.86 -10.18
C GLY A 103 7.13 6.49 -10.78
N SER A 104 8.20 5.77 -11.12
CA SER A 104 8.12 4.36 -11.54
C SER A 104 7.41 3.51 -10.47
N PRO A 105 6.42 2.69 -10.82
CA PRO A 105 5.71 1.85 -9.86
C PRO A 105 6.63 0.93 -9.05
N LYS A 106 7.74 0.47 -9.64
CA LYS A 106 8.74 -0.37 -8.97
C LYS A 106 9.41 0.38 -7.81
N TRP A 107 9.78 1.64 -8.04
CA TRP A 107 10.46 2.46 -7.05
C TRP A 107 9.52 2.84 -5.91
N THR A 108 8.32 3.29 -6.26
CA THR A 108 7.25 3.62 -5.30
C THR A 108 6.88 2.43 -4.42
N PHE A 109 6.88 1.21 -4.96
CA PHE A 109 6.62 -0.01 -4.19
C PHE A 109 7.71 -0.28 -3.15
N ILE A 110 8.99 -0.13 -3.51
CA ILE A 110 10.09 -0.27 -2.54
C ILE A 110 10.00 0.81 -1.46
N LEU A 111 9.75 2.06 -1.82
CA LEU A 111 9.53 3.13 -0.83
C LEU A 111 8.37 2.78 0.12
N TYR A 112 7.25 2.27 -0.40
CA TYR A 112 6.11 1.86 0.44
C TYR A 112 6.47 0.80 1.46
N LEU A 113 7.25 -0.22 1.05
CA LEU A 113 7.77 -1.21 1.97
C LEU A 113 8.76 -0.60 2.95
N ALA A 114 9.62 0.32 2.50
CA ALA A 114 10.61 0.99 3.33
C ALA A 114 9.96 1.80 4.46
N ILE A 115 8.98 2.66 4.13
CA ILE A 115 8.22 3.45 5.10
C ILE A 115 7.53 2.57 6.15
N GLN A 116 7.08 1.37 5.77
CA GLN A 116 6.47 0.42 6.71
C GLN A 116 7.48 -0.44 7.47
N ARG A 117 8.79 -0.23 7.26
CA ARG A 117 9.88 -1.08 7.75
C ARG A 117 9.66 -2.55 7.39
N ARG A 118 9.14 -2.78 6.18
CA ARG A 118 8.78 -4.09 5.64
C ARG A 118 9.78 -4.67 4.65
N LEU A 119 10.90 -3.99 4.41
CA LEU A 119 12.04 -4.54 3.68
C LEU A 119 12.79 -5.57 4.53
N TYR A 120 13.51 -6.48 3.86
CA TYR A 120 14.32 -7.54 4.48
C TYR A 120 15.75 -7.06 4.75
N ALA A 121 15.87 -5.97 5.50
CA ALA A 121 17.16 -5.55 6.06
C ALA A 121 17.62 -6.57 7.12
N LYS A 122 18.93 -6.69 7.33
CA LYS A 122 19.48 -7.75 8.19
C LYS A 122 19.02 -7.64 9.65
N ASP A 123 18.88 -6.42 10.18
CA ASP A 123 18.29 -6.19 11.52
C ASP A 123 16.92 -6.85 11.74
N ARG A 124 16.14 -7.02 10.67
CA ARG A 124 14.83 -7.68 10.70
C ARG A 124 14.93 -9.18 10.50
N LEU A 125 15.88 -9.64 9.69
CA LEU A 125 16.15 -11.08 9.50
C LEU A 125 16.65 -11.71 10.81
N ASP A 126 17.52 -11.00 11.52
CA ASP A 126 18.04 -11.44 12.81
C ASP A 126 16.91 -11.58 13.85
N LYS A 127 15.94 -10.64 13.86
CA LYS A 127 14.72 -10.73 14.70
C LYS A 127 13.84 -11.93 14.37
N TRP A 128 13.97 -12.50 13.18
CA TRP A 128 13.26 -13.70 12.75
C TRP A 128 14.04 -14.99 13.04
N GLY A 129 15.21 -14.88 13.69
CA GLY A 129 16.09 -16.01 13.96
C GLY A 129 16.83 -16.52 12.72
N ILE A 130 16.83 -15.76 11.62
CA ILE A 130 17.64 -16.07 10.44
C ILE A 130 19.03 -15.53 10.73
N ASN A 131 19.97 -16.43 11.04
CA ASN A 131 21.34 -16.07 11.36
C ASN A 131 22.03 -15.48 10.10
N THR A 132 22.12 -14.16 10.04
CA THR A 132 22.84 -13.44 8.99
C THR A 132 23.97 -12.62 9.60
N ASP A 133 25.07 -12.44 8.85
CA ASP A 133 26.10 -11.47 9.24
C ASP A 133 25.47 -10.08 9.30
N SER A 134 25.38 -9.48 10.49
CA SER A 134 24.66 -8.23 10.75
C SER A 134 25.28 -7.01 10.06
N ILE A 135 26.49 -7.12 9.52
CA ILE A 135 27.21 -6.01 8.88
C ILE A 135 26.56 -5.58 7.55
N CYS A 136 26.50 -4.27 7.31
CA CYS A 136 25.94 -3.67 6.10
C CYS A 136 26.71 -4.09 4.85
N SER A 137 25.97 -4.60 3.86
CA SER A 137 26.57 -5.12 2.62
C SER A 137 27.10 -4.01 1.70
N LEU A 138 26.73 -2.75 1.96
CA LEU A 138 27.23 -1.59 1.23
C LEU A 138 28.57 -1.11 1.80
N CYS A 139 28.61 -0.64 3.05
CA CYS A 139 29.83 -0.09 3.65
C CYS A 139 30.78 -1.12 4.25
N LYS A 140 30.30 -2.35 4.53
CA LYS A 140 31.07 -3.43 5.18
C LYS A 140 31.69 -3.03 6.54
N ALA A 141 31.12 -2.04 7.23
CA ALA A 141 31.70 -1.45 8.45
C ALA A 141 30.73 -1.47 9.65
N GLU A 142 29.46 -1.13 9.42
CA GLU A 142 28.47 -0.92 10.49
C GLU A 142 27.28 -1.88 10.33
N PRO A 143 26.51 -2.17 11.39
CA PRO A 143 25.32 -3.02 11.30
C PRO A 143 24.24 -2.50 10.33
N GLU A 144 23.66 -3.39 9.53
CA GLU A 144 22.60 -3.07 8.56
C GLU A 144 21.25 -2.85 9.25
N THR A 145 21.00 -1.61 9.66
CA THR A 145 19.66 -1.15 10.07
C THR A 145 18.95 -0.43 8.93
N HIS A 146 17.63 -0.29 9.03
CA HIS A 146 16.85 0.47 8.05
C HIS A 146 17.37 1.91 7.84
N GLN A 147 17.69 2.62 8.93
CA GLN A 147 18.24 3.98 8.85
C GLN A 147 19.66 3.98 8.29
N HIS A 148 20.47 2.99 8.72
CA HIS A 148 21.83 2.85 8.21
C HIS A 148 21.84 2.64 6.70
N LEU A 149 21.08 1.66 6.22
CA LEU A 149 21.05 1.28 4.81
C LEU A 149 20.81 2.45 3.86
N PHE A 150 19.88 3.36 4.20
CA PHE A 150 19.44 4.39 3.27
C PHE A 150 20.13 5.75 3.44
N PHE A 151 20.47 6.18 4.66
CA PHE A 151 20.93 7.56 4.86
C PHE A 151 22.18 7.73 5.72
N VAL A 152 22.55 6.74 6.54
CA VAL A 152 23.75 6.84 7.41
C VAL A 152 24.94 6.05 6.87
N CYS A 153 24.71 4.99 6.09
CA CYS A 153 25.75 4.21 5.43
C CYS A 153 26.64 5.14 4.60
N SER A 154 27.97 5.04 4.77
CA SER A 154 28.93 5.93 4.09
C SER A 154 28.73 5.98 2.57
N VAL A 155 28.44 4.83 1.94
CA VAL A 155 28.14 4.76 0.49
C VAL A 155 26.82 5.46 0.14
N ALA A 156 25.72 5.11 0.82
CA ALA A 156 24.39 5.67 0.58
C ALA A 156 24.34 7.18 0.85
N ASN A 157 25.00 7.63 1.93
CA ASN A 157 25.11 9.02 2.31
C ASN A 157 25.81 9.85 1.23
N VAL A 158 26.93 9.37 0.69
CA VAL A 158 27.64 10.06 -0.40
C VAL A 158 26.78 10.17 -1.66
N ILE A 159 26.03 9.11 -2.01
CA ILE A 159 25.08 9.15 -3.14
C ILE A 159 24.02 10.22 -2.88
N TRP A 160 23.37 10.18 -1.72
CA TRP A 160 22.32 11.13 -1.37
C TRP A 160 22.82 12.58 -1.33
N GLN A 161 24.02 12.83 -0.80
CA GLN A 161 24.65 14.15 -0.82
C GLN A 161 24.91 14.67 -2.24
N LYS A 162 25.44 13.82 -3.15
CA LYS A 162 25.63 14.20 -4.55
C LYS A 162 24.30 14.53 -5.23
N LEU A 163 23.24 13.79 -4.93
CA LEU A 163 21.89 14.05 -5.47
C LEU A 163 21.27 15.35 -4.91
N LEU A 164 21.42 15.62 -3.61
CA LEU A 164 20.98 16.89 -3.02
C LEU A 164 21.72 18.08 -3.62
N HIS A 165 23.02 17.95 -3.86
CA HIS A 165 23.81 18.97 -4.55
C HIS A 165 23.33 19.20 -5.99
N TRP A 166 23.05 18.13 -6.74
CA TRP A 166 22.49 18.22 -8.10
C TRP A 166 21.10 18.91 -8.11
N LEU A 167 20.31 18.73 -7.05
CA LEU A 167 19.03 19.41 -6.86
C LEU A 167 19.15 20.86 -6.36
N SER A 168 20.37 21.37 -6.16
CA SER A 168 20.63 22.67 -5.55
C SER A 168 20.04 22.82 -4.14
N ILE A 169 20.01 21.73 -3.35
CA ILE A 169 19.52 21.73 -1.96
C ILE A 169 20.72 21.73 -1.01
N THR A 170 20.93 22.86 -0.34
CA THR A 170 22.05 23.03 0.60
C THR A 170 21.67 22.52 1.99
N ARG A 171 21.77 21.20 2.21
CA ARG A 171 21.68 20.59 3.54
C ARG A 171 22.45 19.27 3.60
N SER A 172 22.85 18.90 4.81
CA SER A 172 23.41 17.58 5.08
C SER A 172 22.31 16.51 5.12
N SER A 173 22.70 15.29 4.76
CA SER A 173 21.86 14.10 4.90
C SER A 173 21.54 13.92 6.37
N ALA A 174 20.26 13.71 6.67
CA ALA A 174 19.80 13.45 8.01
C ALA A 174 19.48 11.96 8.19
N GLY A 175 18.89 11.60 9.34
CA GLY A 175 18.36 10.27 9.56
C GLY A 175 17.09 10.00 8.74
N TRP A 176 16.64 8.74 8.75
CA TRP A 176 15.46 8.31 8.00
C TRP A 176 14.20 9.15 8.31
N ASN A 177 13.95 9.46 9.58
CA ASN A 177 12.72 10.15 9.96
C ASN A 177 12.72 11.59 9.44
N GLU A 178 13.85 12.28 9.58
CA GLU A 178 14.06 13.66 9.14
C GLU A 178 13.96 13.77 7.62
N GLU A 179 14.53 12.81 6.89
CA GLU A 179 14.43 12.73 5.43
C GLU A 179 12.99 12.52 4.94
N ILE A 180 12.24 11.63 5.60
CA ILE A 180 10.84 11.38 5.26
C ILE A 180 9.92 12.56 5.63
N GLU A 181 10.22 13.25 6.73
CA GLU A 181 9.52 14.47 7.13
C GLU A 181 9.77 15.59 6.11
N TRP A 182 11.03 15.83 5.74
CA TRP A 182 11.40 16.77 4.69
C TRP A 182 10.67 16.46 3.39
N ALA A 183 10.67 15.19 2.97
CA ALA A 183 9.98 14.76 1.76
C ALA A 183 8.47 14.93 1.83
N THR A 184 7.88 14.76 3.01
CA THR A 184 6.46 14.99 3.23
C THR A 184 6.11 16.46 3.06
N MET A 185 6.93 17.37 3.60
CA MET A 185 6.74 18.81 3.45
C MET A 185 6.77 19.23 1.97
N HIS A 186 7.72 18.70 1.20
CA HIS A 186 7.88 18.99 -0.22
C HIS A 186 6.79 18.30 -1.07
N ALA A 187 6.27 17.14 -0.64
CA ALA A 187 5.16 16.46 -1.32
C ALA A 187 3.81 17.20 -1.28
N ASN A 188 3.68 18.19 -0.39
CA ASN A 188 2.49 19.02 -0.32
C ASN A 188 2.49 20.15 -1.37
N ARG A 189 3.67 20.50 -1.88
CA ARG A 189 3.87 21.53 -2.88
C ARG A 189 3.84 20.92 -4.29
N LYS A 190 3.47 21.73 -5.29
CA LYS A 190 3.29 21.28 -6.68
C LYS A 190 4.29 21.92 -7.64
N THR A 191 5.45 22.37 -7.15
CA THR A 191 6.46 22.93 -8.03
C THR A 191 7.19 21.79 -8.76
N ILE A 192 7.80 22.11 -9.91
CA ILE A 192 8.63 21.16 -10.66
C ILE A 192 9.80 20.70 -9.78
N GLN A 193 10.41 21.61 -9.00
CA GLN A 193 11.51 21.26 -8.08
C GLN A 193 11.09 20.23 -7.03
N ASP A 194 9.90 20.38 -6.44
CA ASP A 194 9.36 19.41 -5.47
C ASP A 194 9.02 18.05 -6.13
N GLU A 195 8.63 18.06 -7.40
CA GLU A 195 8.37 16.83 -8.17
C GLU A 195 9.67 16.09 -8.46
N VAL A 196 10.69 16.79 -8.97
CA VAL A 196 12.02 16.22 -9.24
C VAL A 196 12.63 15.70 -7.94
N TYR A 197 12.62 16.47 -6.85
CA TYR A 197 13.13 16.02 -5.54
C TYR A 197 12.47 14.70 -5.09
N ARG A 198 11.14 14.59 -5.20
CA ARG A 198 10.43 13.36 -4.82
C ARG A 198 10.81 12.18 -5.71
N MET A 199 10.94 12.40 -7.00
CA MET A 199 11.35 11.35 -7.94
C MET A 199 12.78 10.87 -7.63
N THR A 200 13.70 11.80 -7.39
CA THR A 200 15.08 11.50 -7.01
C THR A 200 15.14 10.72 -5.70
N LEU A 201 14.41 11.13 -4.66
CA LEU A 201 14.35 10.38 -3.40
C LEU A 201 13.83 8.95 -3.59
N VAL A 202 12.73 8.79 -4.32
CA VAL A 202 12.11 7.48 -4.55
C VAL A 202 13.04 6.57 -5.36
N ALA A 203 13.73 7.12 -6.35
CA ALA A 203 14.71 6.42 -7.17
C ALA A 203 15.97 6.03 -6.36
N ASP A 204 16.51 6.95 -5.56
CA ASP A 204 17.67 6.73 -4.69
C ASP A 204 17.44 5.53 -3.76
N LEU A 205 16.35 5.53 -3.01
CA LEU A 205 15.96 4.43 -2.13
C LEU A 205 15.82 3.10 -2.89
N TYR A 206 15.28 3.13 -4.11
CA TYR A 206 15.17 1.94 -4.94
C TYR A 206 16.54 1.41 -5.38
N TYR A 207 17.43 2.28 -5.87
CA TYR A 207 18.73 1.85 -6.39
C TYR A 207 19.71 1.47 -5.29
N ILE A 208 19.64 2.10 -4.11
CA ILE A 208 20.35 1.65 -2.90
C ILE A 208 19.88 0.24 -2.53
N TRP A 209 18.56 0.01 -2.48
CA TRP A 209 18.01 -1.31 -2.19
C TRP A 209 18.42 -2.36 -3.22
N GLN A 210 18.39 -1.99 -4.51
CA GLN A 210 18.83 -2.86 -5.60
C GLN A 210 20.32 -3.19 -5.49
N GLU A 211 21.16 -2.18 -5.24
CA GLU A 211 22.60 -2.35 -5.10
C GLU A 211 22.94 -3.30 -3.96
N ARG A 212 22.32 -3.10 -2.79
CA ARG A 212 22.48 -4.00 -1.64
C ARG A 212 22.13 -5.44 -2.01
N ASN A 213 21.05 -5.67 -2.77
CA ASN A 213 20.68 -7.00 -3.21
C ASN A 213 21.64 -7.59 -4.26
N TYR A 214 22.17 -6.78 -5.17
CA TYR A 214 23.19 -7.25 -6.12
C TYR A 214 24.47 -7.70 -5.42
N ARG A 215 24.93 -6.96 -4.40
CA ARG A 215 26.12 -7.35 -3.63
C ARG A 215 25.92 -8.68 -2.90
N ILE A 216 24.72 -8.93 -2.35
CA ILE A 216 24.42 -10.16 -1.60
C ILE A 216 24.20 -11.36 -2.52
N PHE A 217 23.35 -11.22 -3.55
CA PHE A 217 22.87 -12.37 -4.31
C PHE A 217 23.62 -12.61 -5.62
N GLN A 218 24.32 -11.59 -6.13
CA GLN A 218 25.00 -11.65 -7.43
C GLN A 218 26.50 -11.32 -7.33
N GLN A 219 27.00 -10.98 -6.14
CA GLN A 219 28.39 -10.55 -5.91
C GLN A 219 28.83 -9.43 -6.86
N ARG A 220 27.88 -8.59 -7.27
CA ARG A 220 28.10 -7.46 -8.17
C ARG A 220 28.08 -6.17 -7.38
N GLU A 221 29.11 -5.36 -7.55
CA GLU A 221 29.28 -4.07 -6.92
C GLU A 221 29.45 -2.99 -8.00
N ARG A 222 28.53 -2.03 -8.04
CA ARG A 222 28.60 -0.86 -8.95
C ARG A 222 29.31 0.29 -8.25
N SER A 223 29.94 1.16 -9.04
CA SER A 223 30.50 2.41 -8.52
C SER A 223 29.40 3.39 -8.12
N ILE A 224 29.76 4.38 -7.28
CA ILE A 224 28.84 5.46 -6.87
C ILE A 224 28.33 6.21 -8.11
N GLU A 225 29.19 6.47 -9.07
CA GLU A 225 28.89 7.17 -10.31
C GLU A 225 27.92 6.37 -11.19
N GLU A 226 28.10 5.05 -11.28
CA GLU A 226 27.18 4.17 -11.99
C GLU A 226 25.78 4.17 -11.38
N ILE A 227 25.69 4.17 -10.04
CA ILE A 227 24.39 4.20 -9.33
C ILE A 227 23.70 5.55 -9.55
N ILE A 228 24.42 6.66 -9.42
CA ILE A 228 23.87 8.01 -9.63
C ILE A 228 23.34 8.16 -11.06
N LYS A 229 24.07 7.65 -12.06
CA LYS A 229 23.64 7.66 -13.48
C LYS A 229 22.35 6.87 -13.75
N GLN A 230 21.93 5.99 -12.84
CA GLN A 230 20.64 5.31 -12.95
C GLN A 230 19.48 6.15 -12.37
N ILE A 231 19.80 7.12 -11.52
CA ILE A 231 18.84 7.97 -10.81
C ILE A 231 18.56 9.25 -11.60
N ILE A 232 19.60 9.89 -12.15
CA ILE A 232 19.55 11.14 -12.91
C ILE A 232 20.12 11.01 -14.33
#